data_AF-A0A359LQG6-F1
#
_entry.id   AF-A0A359LQG6-F1
#
_cell.length_a   1.000
_cell.length_b   1.000
_cell.length_c   1.000
_cell.angle_alpha   90.00
_cell.angle_beta   90.00
_cell.angle_gamma   90.00
#
_symmetry.space_group_name_H-M   'P 1'
#
loop_
_entity.id
_entity.type
_entity.pdbx_description
1 polymer ?
#
loop_
_entity_poly.entity_id
_entity_poly.type
_entity_poly.pdbx_seq_one_letter_code
_entity_poly.pdbx_strand_id
1 'polypeptide(L)' 'HSYIVYGPLSAGATTVIYEGAPDYPAFDRWWRLVEKYRVNIFYTSPTAIRALIK' A
#
# COMPACT_ATOMS: atom_id res chain seq x y z
N HIS A 1 8.47 8.90 1.47
CA HIS A 1 8.43 10.37 1.24
C HIS A 1 8.26 10.71 -0.24
N SER A 2 9.19 10.37 -1.13
CA SER A 2 9.11 10.72 -2.56
C SER A 2 7.85 10.17 -3.25
N TYR A 3 7.51 8.89 -3.07
CA TYR A 3 6.36 8.25 -3.74
C TYR A 3 5.11 8.12 -2.86
N ILE A 4 5.11 8.73 -1.68
CA ILE A 4 3.96 8.74 -0.75
C ILE A 4 3.39 10.15 -0.60
N VAL A 5 4.25 11.16 -0.66
CA VAL A 5 3.88 12.56 -0.40
C VAL A 5 4.23 13.40 -1.62
N TYR A 6 5.52 13.60 -1.92
CA TYR A 6 5.93 14.59 -2.91
C TYR A 6 5.46 14.28 -4.33
N GLY A 7 5.65 13.06 -4.82
CA GLY A 7 5.25 12.68 -6.18
C GLY A 7 3.74 12.69 -6.36
N PRO A 8 2.98 11.91 -5.60
CA PRO A 8 1.53 11.84 -5.78
C PRO A 8 0.81 13.15 -5.51
N LEU A 9 1.17 13.89 -4.44
CA LEU A 9 0.46 15.14 -4.10
C LEU A 9 0.79 16.26 -5.08
N SER A 10 2.01 16.31 -5.63
CA SER A 10 2.34 17.28 -6.68
C SER A 10 1.61 16.98 -8.00
N ALA A 11 1.28 15.71 -8.25
CA ALA A 11 0.45 15.30 -9.39
C ALA A 11 -1.07 15.44 -9.13
N GLY A 12 -1.50 15.94 -7.98
CA GLY A 12 -2.91 16.03 -7.59
C GLY A 12 -3.59 14.67 -7.33
N ALA A 13 -2.80 13.61 -7.15
CA ALA A 13 -3.30 12.28 -6.87
C ALA A 13 -3.62 12.07 -5.37
N THR A 14 -4.53 11.14 -5.08
CA THR A 14 -4.84 10.72 -3.71
C THR A 14 -3.86 9.66 -3.23
N THR A 15 -3.38 9.80 -1.99
CA THR A 15 -2.41 8.87 -1.38
C THR A 15 -3.04 8.06 -0.26
N VAL A 16 -2.64 6.79 -0.15
CA VAL A 16 -3.08 5.91 0.95
C VAL A 16 -1.90 5.72 1.89
N ILE A 17 -2.05 6.19 3.13
CA ILE A 17 -1.09 5.97 4.21
C ILE A 17 -1.59 4.80 5.05
N TYR A 18 -0.77 3.77 5.19
CA TYR A 18 -1.08 2.59 5.99
C TYR A 18 -0.09 2.47 7.14
N GLU A 19 -0.60 2.49 8.37
CA GLU A 19 0.17 2.40 9.62
C GLU A 19 -0.11 1.04 10.29
N GLY A 20 0.40 -0.03 9.70
CA GLY A 20 0.22 -1.38 10.23
C GLY A 20 1.20 -2.37 9.61
N ALA A 21 1.27 -3.55 10.22
CA ALA A 21 2.06 -4.64 9.68
C ALA A 21 1.30 -5.36 8.54
N PRO A 22 1.99 -5.84 7.49
CA PRO A 22 1.37 -6.52 6.35
C PRO A 22 0.46 -7.73 6.72
N ASP A 23 0.72 -8.34 7.87
CA ASP A 23 0.15 -9.59 8.36
C ASP A 23 -0.98 -9.40 9.39
N TYR A 24 -1.19 -8.18 9.91
CA TYR A 24 -2.17 -7.93 10.96
C TYR A 24 -3.38 -7.09 10.48
N PRO A 25 -4.63 -7.49 10.80
CA PRO A 25 -5.07 -8.69 11.54
C PRO A 25 -5.10 -9.99 10.72
N ALA A 26 -4.87 -9.92 9.41
CA ALA A 26 -4.76 -11.06 8.51
C ALA A 26 -3.94 -10.66 7.26
N PHE A 27 -3.31 -11.64 6.59
CA PHE A 27 -2.45 -11.44 5.42
C PHE A 27 -3.16 -10.85 4.18
N ASP A 28 -4.50 -10.81 4.18
CA ASP A 28 -5.30 -10.19 3.13
C ASP A 28 -5.53 -8.69 3.34
N ARG A 29 -4.95 -8.09 4.39
CA ARG A 29 -5.19 -6.70 4.78
C ARG A 29 -4.90 -5.71 3.65
N TRP A 30 -3.77 -5.86 2.96
CA TRP A 30 -3.40 -4.97 1.86
C TRP A 30 -4.37 -5.08 0.68
N TRP A 31 -4.81 -6.29 0.34
CA TRP A 31 -5.77 -6.51 -0.75
C TRP A 31 -7.16 -5.96 -0.43
N ARG A 32 -7.63 -6.10 0.81
CA ARG A 32 -8.86 -5.46 1.27
C ARG A 32 -8.80 -3.93 1.18
N LEU A 33 -7.64 -3.33 1.48
CA LEU A 33 -7.46 -1.88 1.35
C LEU A 33 -7.47 -1.44 -0.12
N VAL A 34 -6.80 -2.21 -0.99
CA VAL A 34 -6.80 -1.96 -2.44
C VAL A 34 -8.21 -2.02 -3.00
N GLU A 35 -9.00 -3.04 -2.64
CA GLU A 35 -10.38 -3.19 -3.08
C GLU A 35 -11.28 -2.08 -2.54
N LYS A 36 -11.20 -1.80 -1.23
CA LYS A 36 -12.02 -0.79 -0.55
C LYS A 36 -11.81 0.63 -1.10
N TYR A 37 -10.55 1.00 -1.34
CA TYR A 37 -10.19 2.35 -1.82
C TYR A 37 -9.97 2.41 -3.33
N ARG A 38 -10.16 1.30 -4.05
CA ARG A 38 -9.95 1.17 -5.50
C ARG A 38 -8.60 1.74 -5.94
N VAL A 39 -7.53 1.32 -5.25
CA VAL A 39 -6.17 1.82 -5.49
C VAL A 39 -5.71 1.43 -6.90
N ASN A 40 -5.28 2.43 -7.69
CA ASN A 40 -4.81 2.21 -9.07
C ASN A 40 -3.38 1.68 -9.14
N ILE A 41 -2.51 2.09 -8.21
CA ILE A 41 -1.07 1.75 -8.20
C ILE A 41 -0.68 1.34 -6.79
N PHE A 42 -0.23 0.09 -6.64
CA PHE A 42 0.28 -0.44 -5.38
C PHE A 42 1.81 -0.56 -5.44
N TYR A 43 2.50 0.15 -4.54
CA TYR A 43 3.96 0.16 -4.46
C TYR A 43 4.42 -0.31 -3.08
N THR A 44 5.20 -1.40 -3.05
CA THR A 44 5.77 -1.98 -1.82
C THR A 44 7.14 -2.61 -2.09
N SER A 45 7.82 -3.05 -1.04
CA SER A 45 9.12 -3.70 -1.17
C SER A 45 9.00 -5.17 -1.60
N PRO A 46 9.96 -5.70 -2.41
CA PRO A 46 9.99 -7.12 -2.76
C PRO A 46 10.06 -8.05 -1.54
N THR A 47 10.69 -7.60 -0.46
CA THR A 47 10.77 -8.34 0.81
C THR A 47 9.39 -8.52 1.44
N ALA A 48 8.56 -7.48 1.42
CA ALA A 48 7.20 -7.58 1.94
C ALA A 48 6.31 -8.49 1.09
N ILE A 49 6.44 -8.44 -0.24
CA ILE A 49 5.73 -9.38 -1.13
C ILE A 49 6.11 -10.83 -0.81
N ARG A 50 7.41 -11.12 -0.63
CA ARG A 50 7.86 -12.46 -0.25
C ARG A 50 7.32 -12.91 1.12
N ALA A 51 7.17 -11.99 2.07
CA ALA A 51 6.60 -12.29 3.38
C ALA A 51 5.10 -12.65 3.32
N LEU A 52 4.37 -12.14 2.32
CA LEU A 52 2.95 -12.45 2.10
C LEU A 52 2.69 -13.73 1.28
N ILE A 53 3.69 -14.20 0.53
CA ILE A 53 3.59 -15.43 -0.29
C ILE A 53 3.87 -16.69 0.56
N LYS A 54 4.60 -16.53 1.67
CA LYS A 54 5.06 -17.63 2.51
C LYS A 54 4.02 -18.01 3.56
#